data_AF-A0A1S9DA01-F1
#
_entry.id   AF-A0A1S9DA01-F1
#
_cell.length_a   1.000
_cell.length_b   1.000
_cell.length_c   1.000
_cell.angle_alpha   90.00
_cell.angle_beta   90.00
_cell.angle_gamma   90.00
#
_symmetry.space_group_name_H-M   'P 1'
#
loop_
_entity.id
_entity.type
_entity.pdbx_description
1 polymer ?
#
loop_
_entity_poly.entity_id
_entity_poly.type
_entity_poly.pdbx_seq_one_letter_code
_entity_poly.pdbx_strand_id
1 'polypeptide(L)'
;MAARSAALKIDWVKVTSSLGLRGQTAASLQAFKKRNDDARRKVQLLSEQPQTIDFAHYRKVLKNQAIVDEIENQFKTFKPATYDVSRQLKAIEAFEAQAVQSAEETKGKVEAELRSLEKTLENIETARPFDELTVDEVASAQPEIDEKTASMVSKGRWMPAGYKRSTARLSFFNGSIRQMNQLSPPGQNRCHLENLPVEIIQEIFFHCLEFNLPRASLYISRVLSDSTVYTWLIRLAFSSANEGSKSDFFTPDFLPPPLCFFALSEHQRRDLQHEILASRWCTLPLMRKCQREYVEHAIRRKCRNLELAPEDHYTLANINSRFSNLESCDKGWGGCRSKGDLILKARDRDTNIDYKVAVWFHFGAFQVRKPNKLVTDLDLFRLPCCLPELPARMPNKLLGPPWTDTKLEFLQLLSLDAYIDADDTFTRSRRILRQVIRDRDFATFQRLVNMHIRCQCYKYPVRWPVLPNHFQVALKYADEYDDPFIKLLVEQRWEDIPANLLHLKDQLMSKRAVIHNLDSRPPCSRCSSPPSSTVAAGEARNDHIEEGDDTVDDRFADCADSIDDAHEAGTDGVEDALDLLSDVRTFS
;
A
#
# COMPACT_ATOMS: atom_id res chain seq x y z
N MET A 1 -1.49 46.65 -5.62
CA MET A 1 -0.79 46.94 -4.33
C MET A 1 -1.47 46.29 -3.13
N ALA A 2 -2.82 46.26 -3.03
CA ALA A 2 -3.54 45.66 -1.91
C ALA A 2 -3.43 44.12 -1.77
N ALA A 3 -3.34 43.35 -2.87
CA ALA A 3 -3.17 41.90 -2.80
C ALA A 3 -1.74 41.46 -2.39
N ARG A 4 -0.72 42.30 -2.61
CA ARG A 4 0.67 42.02 -2.20
C ARG A 4 0.87 42.15 -0.69
N SER A 5 0.04 42.92 0.01
CA SER A 5 0.18 43.15 1.46
C SER A 5 -0.49 42.08 2.33
N ALA A 6 -1.47 41.33 1.81
CA ALA A 6 -2.12 40.24 2.56
C ALA A 6 -1.19 39.01 2.73
N ALA A 7 -0.44 38.65 1.68
CA ALA A 7 0.54 37.55 1.74
C ALA A 7 1.72 37.82 2.69
N LEU A 8 2.05 39.10 2.94
CA LEU A 8 3.06 39.52 3.93
C LEU A 8 2.55 39.50 5.38
N LYS A 9 1.24 39.34 5.60
CA LYS A 9 0.61 39.35 6.93
C LYS A 9 0.28 37.96 7.50
N ILE A 10 0.46 36.89 6.74
CA ILE A 10 0.18 35.53 7.21
C ILE A 10 1.34 35.03 8.09
N ASP A 11 1.09 34.95 9.39
CA ASP A 11 2.01 34.33 10.36
C ASP A 11 1.85 32.80 10.32
N TRP A 12 2.65 32.16 9.47
CA TRP A 12 2.65 30.71 9.27
C TRP A 12 2.96 29.91 10.54
N VAL A 13 3.66 30.51 11.50
CA VAL A 13 3.98 29.85 12.78
C VAL A 13 2.74 29.81 13.66
N LYS A 14 1.98 30.91 13.72
CA LYS A 14 0.69 30.94 14.42
C LYS A 14 -0.33 30.00 13.81
N VAL A 15 -0.46 29.97 12.47
CA VAL A 15 -1.41 29.07 11.78
C VAL A 15 -1.13 27.60 12.09
N THR A 16 0.14 27.20 12.15
CA THR A 16 0.50 25.80 12.40
C THR A 16 0.30 25.40 13.87
N SER A 17 0.59 26.31 14.80
CA SER A 17 0.52 26.05 16.24
C SER A 17 -0.90 26.20 16.83
N SER A 18 -1.70 27.16 16.35
CA SER A 18 -3.04 27.42 16.90
C SER A 18 -4.10 26.41 16.46
N LEU A 19 -3.97 25.87 15.25
CA LEU A 19 -4.95 24.94 14.65
C LEU A 19 -4.65 23.47 14.95
N GLY A 20 -3.57 23.16 15.67
CA GLY A 20 -3.23 21.79 16.06
C GLY A 20 -3.12 20.81 14.88
N LEU A 21 -2.75 21.31 13.69
CA LEU A 21 -2.75 20.55 12.45
C LEU A 21 -1.72 19.42 12.54
N ARG A 22 -2.16 18.17 12.38
CA ARG A 22 -1.31 16.98 12.41
C ARG A 22 -1.44 16.16 11.13
N GLY A 23 -0.39 15.42 10.79
CA GLY A 23 -0.40 14.49 9.66
C GLY A 23 -0.44 15.20 8.30
N GLN A 24 -1.31 14.72 7.40
CA GLN A 24 -1.34 15.10 5.99
C GLN A 24 -1.67 16.59 5.75
N THR A 25 -2.52 17.18 6.58
CA THR A 25 -2.91 18.60 6.44
C THR A 25 -1.77 19.56 6.78
N ALA A 26 -0.89 19.18 7.72
CA ALA A 26 0.32 19.96 8.00
C ALA A 26 1.33 19.85 6.86
N ALA A 27 1.49 18.66 6.27
CA ALA A 27 2.36 18.43 5.13
C ALA A 27 1.87 19.19 3.87
N SER A 28 0.56 19.20 3.59
CA SER A 28 0.01 19.94 2.45
C SER A 28 0.17 21.46 2.60
N LEU A 29 0.02 21.98 3.82
CA LEU A 29 0.26 23.40 4.14
C LEU A 29 1.74 23.77 4.01
N GLN A 30 2.65 22.92 4.46
CA GLN A 30 4.10 23.12 4.26
C GLN A 30 4.49 23.09 2.77
N ALA A 31 3.92 22.16 2.00
CA ALA A 31 4.14 22.09 0.55
C ALA A 31 3.56 23.30 -0.18
N PHE A 32 2.43 23.84 0.26
CA PHE A 32 1.87 25.10 -0.25
C PHE A 32 2.80 26.28 0.05
N LYS A 33 3.27 26.40 1.30
CA LYS A 33 4.23 27.43 1.70
C LYS A 33 5.50 27.39 0.85
N LYS A 34 6.11 26.21 0.69
CA LYS A 34 7.31 26.02 -0.13
C LYS A 34 7.09 26.50 -1.57
N ARG A 35 5.98 26.09 -2.20
CA ARG A 35 5.65 26.52 -3.57
C ARG A 35 5.49 28.04 -3.70
N ASN A 36 4.88 28.69 -2.72
CA ASN A 36 4.74 30.14 -2.71
C ASN A 36 6.10 30.84 -2.54
N ASP A 37 6.92 30.40 -1.58
CA ASP A 37 8.24 30.95 -1.34
C ASP A 37 9.16 30.78 -2.56
N ASP A 38 9.15 29.62 -3.21
CA ASP A 38 9.93 29.35 -4.42
C ASP A 38 9.47 30.21 -5.61
N ALA A 39 8.16 30.35 -5.83
CA ALA A 39 7.62 31.22 -6.86
C ALA A 39 8.00 32.69 -6.61
N ARG A 40 7.91 33.14 -5.35
CA ARG A 40 8.27 34.50 -4.95
C ARG A 40 9.77 34.78 -5.16
N ARG A 41 10.64 33.83 -4.79
CA ARG A 41 12.09 33.94 -5.04
C ARG A 41 12.40 34.03 -6.52
N LYS A 42 11.78 33.19 -7.36
CA LYS A 42 11.94 33.25 -8.81
C LYS A 42 11.49 34.59 -9.39
N VAL A 43 10.33 35.09 -8.98
CA VAL A 43 9.82 36.40 -9.41
C VAL A 43 10.78 37.52 -9.01
N GLN A 44 11.32 37.48 -7.79
CA GLN A 44 12.27 38.47 -7.31
C GLN A 44 13.56 38.45 -8.15
N LEU A 45 14.17 37.27 -8.34
CA LEU A 45 15.37 37.09 -9.14
C LEU A 45 15.17 37.57 -10.60
N LEU A 46 14.04 37.24 -11.22
CA LEU A 46 13.72 37.67 -12.59
C LEU A 46 13.41 39.18 -12.68
N SER A 47 12.91 39.78 -11.61
CA SER A 47 12.65 41.23 -11.55
C SER A 47 13.90 42.07 -11.32
N GLU A 48 14.94 41.48 -10.72
CA GLU A 48 16.24 42.12 -10.47
C GLU A 48 17.14 42.11 -11.72
N GLN A 49 16.85 41.24 -12.72
CA GLN A 49 17.57 41.23 -13.99
C GLN A 49 17.31 42.52 -14.78
N PRO A 50 18.35 43.17 -15.34
CA PRO A 50 18.18 44.39 -16.12
C PRO A 50 17.45 44.08 -17.44
N GLN A 51 16.25 44.63 -17.58
CA GLN A 51 15.39 44.44 -18.77
C GLN A 51 15.58 45.54 -19.84
N THR A 52 16.47 46.49 -19.60
CA THR A 52 16.70 47.64 -20.48
C THR A 52 17.94 47.43 -21.34
N ILE A 53 17.76 47.48 -22.67
CA ILE A 53 18.85 47.40 -23.64
C ILE A 53 19.26 48.82 -24.07
N ASP A 54 20.55 49.15 -23.99
CA ASP A 54 21.07 50.45 -24.47
C ASP A 54 21.36 50.41 -25.98
N PHE A 55 20.34 50.72 -26.77
CA PHE A 55 20.45 50.77 -28.24
C PHE A 55 21.35 51.93 -28.74
N ALA A 56 21.65 52.95 -27.92
CA ALA A 56 22.54 54.05 -28.33
C ALA A 56 24.01 53.62 -28.33
N HIS A 57 24.39 52.71 -27.44
CA HIS A 57 25.70 52.08 -27.45
C HIS A 57 25.88 51.17 -28.69
N TYR A 58 24.90 50.31 -28.99
CA TYR A 58 25.00 49.36 -30.11
C TYR A 58 25.02 50.03 -31.49
N ARG A 59 24.34 51.17 -31.66
CA ARG A 59 24.48 51.99 -32.88
C ARG A 59 25.91 52.49 -33.10
N LYS A 60 26.68 52.80 -32.06
CA LYS A 60 28.06 53.30 -32.22
C LYS A 60 29.05 52.20 -32.60
N VAL A 61 28.79 50.96 -32.20
CA VAL A 61 29.71 49.82 -32.37
C VAL A 61 29.45 49.06 -33.67
N LEU A 62 28.18 48.94 -34.09
CA LEU A 62 27.80 48.15 -35.26
C LEU A 62 27.88 48.98 -36.55
N LYS A 63 28.44 48.39 -37.61
CA LYS A 63 28.57 49.05 -38.93
C LYS A 63 27.23 49.15 -39.68
N ASN A 64 26.27 48.28 -39.38
CA ASN A 64 24.98 48.20 -40.07
C ASN A 64 23.85 48.74 -39.16
N GLN A 65 23.52 50.02 -39.34
CA GLN A 65 22.56 50.74 -38.48
C GLN A 65 21.10 50.26 -38.67
N ALA A 66 20.74 49.87 -39.89
CA ALA A 66 19.38 49.45 -40.23
C ALA A 66 18.88 48.27 -39.38
N ILE A 67 19.78 47.35 -39.00
CA ILE A 67 19.45 46.19 -38.18
C ILE A 67 19.16 46.60 -36.73
N VAL A 68 19.88 47.60 -36.21
CA VAL A 68 19.67 48.10 -34.84
C VAL A 68 18.31 48.79 -34.72
N ASP A 69 17.91 49.55 -35.74
CA ASP A 69 16.61 50.21 -35.78
C ASP A 69 15.44 49.22 -35.93
N GLU A 70 15.62 48.14 -36.71
CA GLU A 70 14.62 47.07 -36.84
C GLU A 70 14.40 46.32 -35.52
N ILE A 71 15.48 45.98 -34.81
CA ILE A 71 15.42 45.30 -33.50
C ILE A 71 14.82 46.21 -32.43
N GLU A 72 15.15 47.51 -32.41
CA GLU A 72 14.53 48.46 -31.48
C GLU A 72 13.01 48.56 -31.71
N ASN A 73 12.57 48.52 -32.97
CA ASN A 73 11.14 48.56 -33.31
C ASN A 73 10.42 47.27 -32.91
N GLN A 74 11.03 46.10 -33.14
CA GLN A 74 10.50 44.81 -32.70
C GLN A 74 10.44 44.72 -31.16
N PHE A 75 11.46 45.21 -30.45
CA PHE A 75 11.51 45.23 -28.99
C PHE A 75 10.42 46.12 -28.37
N LYS A 76 10.16 47.30 -28.94
CA LYS A 76 9.06 48.19 -28.49
C LYS A 76 7.67 47.64 -28.81
N THR A 77 7.55 46.88 -29.90
CA THR A 77 6.27 46.29 -30.33
C THR A 77 5.94 45.01 -29.56
N PHE A 78 6.95 44.34 -29.01
CA PHE A 78 6.78 43.10 -28.27
C PHE A 78 6.09 43.34 -26.92
N LYS A 79 4.91 42.74 -26.75
CA LYS A 79 4.20 42.67 -25.48
C LYS A 79 4.26 41.23 -24.95
N PRO A 80 4.74 40.99 -23.71
CA PRO A 80 4.74 39.65 -23.13
C PRO A 80 3.32 39.09 -23.04
N ALA A 81 3.17 37.79 -23.28
CA ALA A 81 1.90 37.10 -23.08
C ALA A 81 1.50 37.13 -21.59
N THR A 82 0.35 37.71 -21.29
CA THR A 82 -0.23 37.74 -19.95
C THR A 82 -1.12 36.51 -19.73
N TYR A 83 -1.00 35.86 -18.58
CA TYR A 83 -1.91 34.78 -18.17
C TYR A 83 -3.19 35.36 -17.55
N ASP A 84 -4.37 34.95 -18.04
CA ASP A 84 -5.65 35.37 -17.47
C ASP A 84 -5.96 34.58 -16.18
N VAL A 85 -6.03 35.30 -15.06
CA VAL A 85 -6.29 34.74 -13.71
C VAL A 85 -7.77 34.93 -13.30
N SER A 86 -8.60 35.56 -14.15
CA SER A 86 -9.95 36.00 -13.79
C SER A 86 -10.88 34.83 -13.40
N ARG A 87 -10.75 33.68 -14.07
CA ARG A 87 -11.52 32.47 -13.78
C ARG A 87 -11.13 31.85 -12.44
N GLN A 88 -9.83 31.86 -12.12
CA GLN A 88 -9.28 31.31 -10.88
C GLN A 88 -9.67 32.20 -9.70
N LEU A 89 -9.66 33.52 -9.86
CA LEU A 89 -10.11 34.46 -8.82
C LEU A 89 -11.58 34.24 -8.45
N LYS A 90 -12.48 34.07 -9.44
CA LYS A 90 -13.89 33.75 -9.18
C LYS A 90 -14.09 32.43 -8.44
N ALA A 91 -13.26 31.42 -8.73
CA ALA A 91 -13.32 30.14 -8.02
C ALA A 91 -12.83 30.26 -6.56
N ILE A 92 -11.82 31.10 -6.30
CA ILE A 92 -11.32 31.38 -4.95
C ILE A 92 -12.38 32.12 -4.13
N GLU A 93 -13.05 33.13 -4.71
CA GLU A 93 -14.11 33.88 -4.04
C GLU A 93 -15.29 32.96 -3.65
N ALA A 94 -15.69 32.05 -4.54
CA ALA A 94 -16.73 31.06 -4.24
C ALA A 94 -16.31 30.09 -3.10
N PHE A 95 -15.04 29.68 -3.09
CA PHE A 95 -14.50 28.81 -2.04
C PHE A 95 -14.43 29.54 -0.68
N GLU A 96 -14.03 30.82 -0.67
CA GLU A 96 -13.99 31.65 0.53
C GLU A 96 -15.38 31.82 1.15
N ALA A 97 -16.41 32.11 0.33
CA ALA A 97 -17.78 32.23 0.81
C ALA A 97 -18.29 30.94 1.48
N GLN A 98 -18.03 29.78 0.87
CA GLN A 98 -18.43 28.48 1.43
C GLN A 98 -17.64 28.13 2.70
N ALA A 99 -16.35 28.47 2.75
CA ALA A 99 -15.50 28.23 3.93
C ALA A 99 -15.94 29.09 5.12
N VAL A 100 -16.30 30.36 4.90
CA VAL A 100 -16.82 31.25 5.94
C VAL A 100 -18.14 30.73 6.49
N GLN A 101 -19.08 30.34 5.61
CA GLN A 101 -20.35 29.75 6.05
C GLN A 101 -20.15 28.50 6.91
N SER A 102 -19.28 27.57 6.47
CA SER A 102 -18.98 26.34 7.21
C SER A 102 -18.33 26.62 8.57
N ALA A 103 -17.48 27.65 8.65
CA ALA A 103 -16.84 28.08 9.89
C ALA A 103 -17.85 28.69 10.87
N GLU A 104 -18.78 29.52 10.39
CA GLU A 104 -19.85 30.11 11.22
C GLU A 104 -20.80 29.04 11.79
N GLU A 105 -21.18 28.05 10.98
CA GLU A 105 -21.99 26.91 11.44
C GLU A 105 -21.27 26.08 12.51
N THR A 106 -19.98 25.84 12.32
CA THR A 106 -19.16 25.08 13.28
C THR A 106 -19.01 25.85 14.59
N LYS A 107 -18.76 27.15 14.52
CA LYS A 107 -18.70 28.03 15.70
C LYS A 107 -20.00 27.96 16.50
N GLY A 108 -21.16 28.05 15.83
CA GLY A 108 -22.46 27.96 16.49
C GLY A 108 -22.70 26.62 17.19
N LYS A 109 -22.29 25.50 16.58
CA LYS A 109 -22.40 24.15 17.19
C LYS A 109 -21.48 24.02 18.41
N VAL A 110 -20.23 24.44 18.28
CA VAL A 110 -19.24 24.36 19.38
C VAL A 110 -19.69 25.21 20.57
N GLU A 111 -20.22 26.42 20.35
CA GLU A 111 -20.77 27.25 21.43
C GLU A 111 -21.98 26.62 22.12
N ALA A 112 -22.80 25.85 21.39
CA ALA A 112 -23.93 25.12 21.98
C ALA A 112 -23.45 23.92 22.81
N GLU A 113 -22.47 23.16 22.30
CA GLU A 113 -21.87 22.03 23.02
C GLU A 113 -21.16 22.49 24.29
N LEU A 114 -20.38 23.59 24.24
CA LEU A 114 -19.73 24.19 25.40
C LEU A 114 -20.73 24.51 26.50
N ARG A 115 -21.84 25.18 26.17
CA ARG A 115 -22.91 25.48 27.14
C ARG A 115 -23.54 24.22 27.73
N SER A 116 -23.70 23.17 26.92
CA SER A 116 -24.25 21.89 27.40
C SER A 116 -23.29 21.15 28.33
N LEU A 117 -21.99 21.19 28.04
CA LEU A 117 -20.94 20.57 28.85
C LEU A 117 -20.72 21.33 30.15
N GLU A 118 -20.74 22.67 30.14
CA GLU A 118 -20.71 23.50 31.34
C GLU A 118 -21.86 23.14 32.28
N LYS A 119 -23.09 23.04 31.75
CA LYS A 119 -24.25 22.60 32.53
C LYS A 119 -24.10 21.17 33.08
N THR A 120 -23.48 20.28 32.30
CA THR A 120 -23.22 18.89 32.74
C THR A 120 -22.18 18.86 33.86
N LEU A 121 -21.15 19.69 33.77
CA LEU A 121 -20.10 19.82 34.79
C LEU A 121 -20.67 20.38 36.09
N GLU A 122 -21.50 21.43 36.02
CA GLU A 122 -22.22 21.97 37.17
C GLU A 122 -23.11 20.90 37.84
N ASN A 123 -23.81 20.09 37.04
CA ASN A 123 -24.59 18.96 37.55
C ASN A 123 -23.73 17.89 38.24
N ILE A 124 -22.50 17.64 37.75
CA ILE A 124 -21.58 16.66 38.35
C ILE A 124 -20.99 17.20 39.65
N GLU A 125 -20.59 18.47 39.68
CA GLU A 125 -20.01 19.10 40.88
C GLU A 125 -21.02 19.25 42.02
N THR A 126 -22.28 19.49 41.69
CA THR A 126 -23.37 19.58 42.66
C THR A 126 -24.03 18.23 42.98
N ALA A 127 -23.69 17.16 42.26
CA ALA A 127 -24.26 15.84 42.48
C ALA A 127 -23.81 15.23 43.81
N ARG A 128 -24.74 14.54 44.47
CA ARG A 128 -24.48 13.79 45.69
C ARG A 128 -23.63 12.53 45.37
N PRO A 129 -22.70 12.11 46.25
CA PRO A 129 -21.94 10.88 46.08
C PRO A 129 -22.82 9.64 45.86
N PHE A 130 -22.36 8.69 45.04
CA PHE A 130 -23.12 7.50 44.66
C PHE A 130 -23.51 6.59 45.83
N ASP A 131 -22.76 6.62 46.93
CA ASP A 131 -23.02 5.79 48.12
C ASP A 131 -24.26 6.25 48.93
N GLU A 132 -24.69 7.50 48.73
CA GLU A 132 -25.85 8.11 49.40
C GLU A 132 -27.08 8.20 48.49
N LEU A 133 -27.01 7.60 47.30
CA LEU A 133 -28.06 7.67 46.28
C LEU A 133 -29.14 6.60 46.54
N THR A 134 -30.39 7.03 46.66
CA THR A 134 -31.52 6.10 46.86
C THR A 134 -32.13 5.64 45.55
N VAL A 135 -32.71 4.44 45.53
CA VAL A 135 -33.35 3.87 44.33
C VAL A 135 -34.55 4.72 43.89
N ASP A 136 -35.29 5.29 44.84
CA ASP A 136 -36.44 6.16 44.58
C ASP A 136 -36.02 7.48 43.92
N GLU A 137 -34.89 8.07 44.35
CA GLU A 137 -34.31 9.26 43.70
C GLU A 137 -33.89 8.95 42.25
N VAL A 138 -33.29 7.77 41.99
CA VAL A 138 -32.90 7.32 40.64
C VAL A 138 -34.12 7.10 39.75
N ALA A 139 -35.17 6.46 40.27
CA ALA A 139 -36.43 6.25 39.55
C ALA A 139 -37.13 7.59 39.22
N SER A 140 -37.07 8.56 40.13
CA SER A 140 -37.62 9.90 39.90
C SER A 140 -36.82 10.72 38.87
N ALA A 141 -35.49 10.56 38.83
CA ALA A 141 -34.61 11.27 37.91
C ALA A 141 -34.63 10.66 36.49
N GLN A 142 -34.83 9.34 36.37
CA GLN A 142 -34.92 8.64 35.10
C GLN A 142 -36.13 7.69 35.07
N PRO A 143 -37.33 8.19 34.72
CA PRO A 143 -38.57 7.40 34.72
C PRO A 143 -38.56 6.26 33.69
N GLU A 144 -37.67 6.31 32.68
CA GLU A 144 -37.47 5.22 31.72
C GLU A 144 -37.05 3.91 32.41
N ILE A 145 -36.40 3.97 33.57
CA ILE A 145 -35.99 2.78 34.33
C ILE A 145 -37.21 2.00 34.84
N ASP A 146 -38.21 2.70 35.37
CA ASP A 146 -39.45 2.09 35.87
C ASP A 146 -40.31 1.57 34.71
N GLU A 147 -40.42 2.33 33.62
CA GLU A 147 -41.13 1.88 32.42
C GLU A 147 -40.48 0.60 31.85
N LYS A 148 -39.16 0.57 31.78
CA LYS A 148 -38.41 -0.60 31.31
C LYS A 148 -38.56 -1.78 32.27
N THR A 149 -38.52 -1.55 33.57
CA THR A 149 -38.70 -2.58 34.60
C THR A 149 -40.11 -3.16 34.56
N ALA A 150 -41.16 -2.32 34.47
CA ALA A 150 -42.53 -2.75 34.27
C ALA A 150 -42.72 -3.54 32.96
N SER A 151 -42.06 -3.10 31.88
CA SER A 151 -42.05 -3.84 30.60
C SER A 151 -41.35 -5.19 30.70
N MET A 152 -40.35 -5.34 31.56
CA MET A 152 -39.66 -6.61 31.79
C MET A 152 -40.50 -7.55 32.63
N VAL A 153 -41.13 -7.06 33.71
CA VAL A 153 -42.00 -7.84 34.60
C VAL A 153 -43.23 -8.34 33.84
N SER A 154 -43.90 -7.47 33.08
CA SER A 154 -45.05 -7.85 32.23
C SER A 154 -44.70 -8.89 31.16
N LYS A 155 -43.47 -8.87 30.63
CA LYS A 155 -42.96 -9.86 29.67
C LYS A 155 -42.39 -11.11 30.34
N GLY A 156 -42.53 -11.26 31.66
CA GLY A 156 -42.03 -12.40 32.43
C GLY A 156 -40.50 -12.51 32.49
N ARG A 157 -39.78 -11.43 32.16
CA ARG A 157 -38.32 -11.37 32.16
C ARG A 157 -37.82 -10.80 33.48
N TRP A 158 -37.56 -11.67 34.44
CA TRP A 158 -37.09 -11.32 35.79
C TRP A 158 -35.59 -10.98 35.88
N MET A 159 -34.85 -11.08 34.77
CA MET A 159 -33.40 -10.88 34.71
C MET A 159 -33.06 -9.88 33.61
N PRO A 160 -32.35 -8.78 33.92
CA PRO A 160 -31.86 -7.84 32.90
C PRO A 160 -30.87 -8.52 31.96
N ALA A 161 -31.00 -8.25 30.65
CA ALA A 161 -30.07 -8.76 29.65
C ALA A 161 -28.65 -8.23 29.94
N GLY A 162 -27.66 -9.12 29.98
CA GLY A 162 -26.27 -8.78 30.32
C GLY A 162 -25.88 -8.92 31.79
N TYR A 163 -26.84 -8.96 32.73
CA TYR A 163 -26.55 -9.05 34.17
C TYR A 163 -25.81 -10.36 34.55
N LYS A 164 -26.16 -11.48 33.88
CA LYS A 164 -25.51 -12.78 34.07
C LYS A 164 -24.05 -12.82 33.59
N ARG A 165 -23.62 -12.01 32.61
CA ARG A 165 -22.20 -12.01 32.16
C ARG A 165 -21.24 -11.43 33.21
N SER A 166 -21.74 -10.56 34.08
CA SER A 166 -20.97 -9.94 35.17
C SER A 166 -20.90 -10.84 36.42
N THR A 167 -21.99 -11.52 36.79
CA THR A 167 -22.11 -12.23 38.08
C THR A 167 -22.09 -13.76 38.00
N ALA A 168 -22.13 -14.38 36.81
CA ALA A 168 -22.12 -15.85 36.65
C ALA A 168 -20.74 -16.53 36.84
N ARG A 169 -19.84 -15.92 37.63
CA ARG A 169 -18.52 -16.51 37.95
C ARG A 169 -18.55 -17.49 39.14
N LEU A 170 -19.71 -17.72 39.79
CA LEU A 170 -19.73 -18.42 41.09
C LEU A 170 -20.35 -19.83 41.15
N SER A 171 -20.89 -20.44 40.07
CA SER A 171 -21.63 -21.71 40.29
C SER A 171 -21.59 -22.84 39.25
N PHE A 172 -20.92 -22.74 38.09
CA PHE A 172 -21.12 -23.77 37.04
C PHE A 172 -19.90 -24.32 36.27
N PHE A 173 -18.65 -24.16 36.73
CA PHE A 173 -17.46 -24.61 35.97
C PHE A 173 -16.59 -25.65 36.69
N ASN A 174 -17.18 -26.74 37.19
CA ASN A 174 -16.42 -27.88 37.73
C ASN A 174 -16.21 -29.05 36.72
N GLY A 175 -16.58 -28.87 35.44
CA GLY A 175 -16.53 -29.94 34.43
C GLY A 175 -15.23 -30.03 33.60
N SER A 176 -14.55 -28.91 33.34
CA SER A 176 -13.42 -28.87 32.39
C SER A 176 -12.04 -28.65 33.02
N ILE A 177 -11.95 -28.56 34.36
CA ILE A 177 -10.68 -28.33 35.07
C ILE A 177 -9.78 -29.59 35.14
N ARG A 178 -10.26 -30.76 34.70
CA ARG A 178 -9.50 -32.02 34.81
C ARG A 178 -8.42 -32.24 33.74
N GLN A 179 -8.40 -31.50 32.63
CA GLN A 179 -7.43 -31.75 31.55
C GLN A 179 -6.29 -30.72 31.42
N MET A 180 -6.32 -29.57 32.10
CA MET A 180 -5.21 -28.59 32.03
C MET A 180 -4.36 -28.49 33.30
N ASN A 181 -4.69 -29.24 34.36
CA ASN A 181 -4.00 -29.17 35.65
C ASN A 181 -2.72 -30.04 35.76
N GLN A 182 -2.18 -30.55 34.65
CA GLN A 182 -1.02 -31.46 34.67
C GLN A 182 0.33 -30.82 34.30
N LEU A 183 0.45 -29.50 34.12
CA LEU A 183 1.66 -28.90 33.53
C LEU A 183 2.32 -27.79 34.35
N SER A 184 2.39 -27.90 35.68
CA SER A 184 3.22 -26.96 36.47
C SER A 184 4.00 -27.68 37.57
N PRO A 185 5.35 -27.55 37.60
CA PRO A 185 6.10 -27.92 38.81
C PRO A 185 5.68 -26.97 39.95
N PRO A 186 5.59 -27.46 41.19
CA PRO A 186 5.19 -26.65 42.33
C PRO A 186 6.32 -25.65 42.69
N GLY A 187 6.01 -24.35 42.66
CA GLY A 187 6.90 -23.32 43.22
C GLY A 187 7.09 -22.02 42.43
N GLN A 188 6.42 -21.80 41.28
CA GLN A 188 6.54 -20.53 40.55
C GLN A 188 5.54 -19.48 41.05
N ASN A 189 6.04 -18.45 41.74
CA ASN A 189 5.30 -17.23 42.07
C ASN A 189 4.95 -16.48 40.78
N ARG A 190 3.81 -16.83 40.18
CA ARG A 190 3.24 -16.13 39.02
C ARG A 190 2.73 -14.75 39.43
N CYS A 191 2.89 -13.77 38.54
CA CYS A 191 2.32 -12.45 38.77
C CYS A 191 0.78 -12.51 38.75
N HIS A 192 0.10 -11.52 39.34
CA HIS A 192 -1.37 -11.51 39.41
C HIS A 192 -2.04 -11.63 38.03
N LEU A 193 -1.41 -11.09 36.98
CA LEU A 193 -1.90 -11.18 35.60
C LEU A 193 -1.81 -12.61 35.04
N GLU A 194 -0.75 -13.37 35.35
CA GLU A 194 -0.55 -14.76 34.93
C GLU A 194 -1.48 -15.75 35.66
N ASN A 195 -2.01 -15.34 36.82
CA ASN A 195 -2.98 -16.13 37.58
C ASN A 195 -4.43 -15.96 37.07
N LEU A 196 -4.67 -15.05 36.11
CA LEU A 196 -5.98 -14.90 35.51
C LEU A 196 -6.33 -16.13 34.64
N PRO A 197 -7.64 -16.44 34.49
CA PRO A 197 -8.09 -17.43 33.51
C PRO A 197 -7.61 -17.07 32.11
N VAL A 198 -7.30 -18.09 31.31
CA VAL A 198 -6.73 -17.94 29.96
C VAL A 198 -7.63 -17.11 29.04
N GLU A 199 -8.95 -17.22 29.20
CA GLU A 199 -9.95 -16.47 28.44
C GLU A 199 -9.85 -14.97 28.74
N ILE A 200 -9.60 -14.61 30.01
CA ILE A 200 -9.46 -13.20 30.41
C ILE A 200 -8.16 -12.61 29.87
N ILE A 201 -7.07 -13.39 29.86
CA ILE A 201 -5.80 -12.97 29.26
C ILE A 201 -5.97 -12.73 27.74
N GLN A 202 -6.70 -13.62 27.06
CA GLN A 202 -7.02 -13.47 25.64
C GLN A 202 -7.90 -12.25 25.36
N GLU A 203 -8.95 -12.02 26.16
CA GLU A 203 -9.81 -10.84 26.05
C GLU A 203 -9.03 -9.53 26.27
N ILE A 204 -8.18 -9.48 27.31
CA ILE A 204 -7.30 -8.33 27.54
C ILE A 204 -6.43 -8.08 26.31
N PHE A 205 -5.84 -9.14 25.75
CA PHE A 205 -5.05 -9.04 24.54
C PHE A 205 -5.85 -8.57 23.32
N PHE A 206 -7.09 -9.02 23.12
CA PHE A 206 -7.92 -8.57 22.00
C PHE A 206 -8.40 -7.12 22.13
N HIS A 207 -8.51 -6.60 23.35
CA HIS A 207 -8.80 -5.18 23.59
C HIS A 207 -7.60 -4.27 23.32
N CYS A 208 -6.38 -4.70 23.65
CA CYS A 208 -5.19 -3.85 23.50
C CYS A 208 -4.38 -4.10 22.21
N LEU A 209 -4.43 -5.32 21.67
CA LEU A 209 -3.64 -5.81 20.53
C LEU A 209 -2.13 -5.57 20.67
N GLU A 210 -1.63 -5.56 21.91
CA GLU A 210 -0.24 -5.21 22.24
C GLU A 210 0.67 -6.45 22.20
N PHE A 211 1.55 -6.51 21.21
CA PHE A 211 2.48 -7.64 21.00
C PHE A 211 3.61 -7.69 22.03
N ASN A 212 3.81 -6.65 22.83
CA ASN A 212 4.72 -6.71 23.97
C ASN A 212 4.19 -7.60 25.11
N LEU A 213 2.87 -7.81 25.20
CA LEU A 213 2.26 -8.66 26.22
C LEU A 213 2.74 -10.13 26.16
N PRO A 214 2.67 -10.84 25.00
CA PRO A 214 3.25 -12.18 24.88
C PRO A 214 4.79 -12.21 24.92
N ARG A 215 5.47 -11.07 24.74
CA ARG A 215 6.94 -10.97 24.89
C ARG A 215 7.37 -10.82 26.35
N ALA A 216 6.52 -10.25 27.20
CA ALA A 216 6.81 -10.01 28.61
C ALA A 216 6.80 -11.28 29.47
N SER A 217 6.04 -12.31 29.09
CA SER A 217 5.95 -13.56 29.83
C SER A 217 5.81 -14.78 28.92
N LEU A 218 6.61 -15.81 29.18
CA LEU A 218 6.52 -17.11 28.49
C LEU A 218 5.18 -17.80 28.74
N TYR A 219 4.58 -17.62 29.92
CA TYR A 219 3.27 -18.20 30.23
C TYR A 219 2.19 -17.54 29.36
N ILE A 220 2.14 -16.21 29.35
CA ILE A 220 1.18 -15.45 28.53
C ILE A 220 1.40 -15.75 27.04
N SER A 221 2.65 -15.84 26.60
CA SER A 221 3.00 -16.25 25.24
C SER A 221 2.33 -17.57 24.86
N ARG A 222 2.46 -18.61 25.71
CA ARG A 222 1.85 -19.92 25.47
C ARG A 222 0.32 -19.88 25.47
N VAL A 223 -0.29 -19.08 26.35
CA VAL A 223 -1.75 -18.90 26.42
C VAL A 223 -2.30 -18.22 25.16
N LEU A 224 -1.55 -17.25 24.61
CA LEU A 224 -1.91 -16.56 23.36
C LEU A 224 -1.47 -17.32 22.10
N SER A 225 -0.68 -18.38 22.24
CA SER A 225 -0.24 -19.26 21.15
C SER A 225 -1.30 -20.28 20.70
N ASP A 226 -2.52 -19.79 20.45
CA ASP A 226 -3.61 -20.59 19.91
C ASP A 226 -3.81 -20.29 18.41
N SER A 227 -4.07 -21.34 17.61
CA SER A 227 -4.36 -21.21 16.18
C SER A 227 -5.58 -20.35 15.92
N THR A 228 -6.56 -20.33 16.83
CA THR A 228 -7.78 -19.53 16.69
C THR A 228 -7.47 -18.05 16.83
N VAL A 229 -6.71 -17.68 17.86
CA VAL A 229 -6.20 -16.31 18.11
C VAL A 229 -5.45 -15.80 16.87
N TYR A 230 -4.52 -16.59 16.36
CA TYR A 230 -3.74 -16.22 15.17
C TYR A 230 -4.60 -16.04 13.91
N THR A 231 -5.63 -16.88 13.74
CA THR A 231 -6.58 -16.77 12.63
C THR A 231 -7.35 -15.45 12.70
N TRP A 232 -7.85 -15.07 13.88
CA TRP A 232 -8.58 -13.82 14.06
C TRP A 232 -7.69 -12.59 13.89
N LEU A 233 -6.45 -12.63 14.37
CA LEU A 233 -5.47 -11.55 14.14
C LEU A 233 -5.18 -11.36 12.65
N ILE A 234 -4.99 -12.46 11.89
CA ILE A 234 -4.78 -12.37 10.44
C ILE A 234 -6.01 -11.79 9.74
N ARG A 235 -7.23 -12.26 10.09
CA ARG A 235 -8.48 -11.72 9.53
C ARG A 235 -8.64 -10.23 9.84
N LEU A 236 -8.34 -9.81 11.07
CA LEU A 236 -8.40 -8.40 11.48
C LEU A 236 -7.41 -7.52 10.70
N ALA A 237 -6.18 -7.99 10.55
CA ALA A 237 -5.09 -7.19 9.98
C ALA A 237 -5.09 -7.20 8.44
N PHE A 238 -5.38 -8.33 7.80
CA PHE A 238 -5.16 -8.53 6.36
C PHE A 238 -6.43 -8.60 5.51
N SER A 239 -7.61 -8.36 6.07
CA SER A 239 -8.83 -8.22 5.27
C SER A 239 -8.85 -6.88 4.51
N SER A 240 -9.38 -6.89 3.30
CA SER A 240 -9.57 -5.67 2.48
C SER A 240 -10.65 -4.75 3.06
N ALA A 241 -10.37 -3.45 3.12
CA ALA A 241 -11.32 -2.42 3.54
C ALA A 241 -12.18 -1.92 2.36
N ASN A 242 -13.25 -2.65 2.04
CA ASN A 242 -14.16 -2.30 0.94
C ASN A 242 -15.43 -1.62 1.43
N GLU A 243 -16.06 -0.80 0.60
CA GLU A 243 -17.41 -0.28 0.86
C GLU A 243 -18.41 -1.41 1.15
N GLY A 244 -18.39 -2.48 0.35
CA GLY A 244 -19.24 -3.65 0.57
C GLY A 244 -18.87 -4.48 1.80
N SER A 245 -17.74 -4.22 2.46
CA SER A 245 -17.39 -4.88 3.72
C SER A 245 -17.90 -4.15 4.97
N LYS A 246 -18.33 -2.88 4.84
CA LYS A 246 -18.85 -2.07 5.96
C LYS A 246 -20.14 -2.61 6.55
N SER A 247 -20.98 -3.22 5.73
CA SER A 247 -22.24 -3.83 6.16
C SER A 247 -22.22 -5.33 5.96
N ASP A 248 -22.63 -6.06 7.00
CA ASP A 248 -22.98 -7.49 6.93
C ASP A 248 -21.84 -8.43 6.47
N PHE A 249 -20.58 -8.00 6.48
CA PHE A 249 -19.43 -8.84 6.12
C PHE A 249 -18.72 -9.41 7.34
N PHE A 250 -18.29 -8.58 8.30
CA PHE A 250 -17.63 -9.05 9.52
C PHE A 250 -18.66 -9.53 10.55
N THR A 251 -19.04 -10.79 10.45
CA THR A 251 -19.99 -11.44 11.36
C THR A 251 -19.28 -11.96 12.61
N PRO A 252 -19.98 -12.14 13.76
CA PRO A 252 -19.34 -12.59 15.01
C PRO A 252 -18.66 -13.97 14.94
N ASP A 253 -19.11 -14.84 14.02
CA ASP A 253 -18.48 -16.13 13.72
C ASP A 253 -17.20 -15.99 12.89
N PHE A 254 -17.10 -14.94 12.07
CA PHE A 254 -15.92 -14.66 11.26
C PHE A 254 -14.85 -13.88 12.03
N LEU A 255 -15.27 -12.85 12.77
CA LEU A 255 -14.43 -12.02 13.61
C LEU A 255 -15.20 -11.69 14.90
N PRO A 256 -14.91 -12.39 16.01
CA PRO A 256 -15.69 -12.23 17.24
C PRO A 256 -15.39 -10.92 17.97
N PRO A 257 -16.37 -10.33 18.69
CA PRO A 257 -16.10 -9.25 19.63
C PRO A 257 -15.02 -9.65 20.66
N PRO A 258 -14.15 -8.74 21.10
CA PRO A 258 -14.16 -7.29 20.86
C PRO A 258 -13.50 -6.85 19.53
N LEU A 259 -13.02 -7.79 18.71
CA LEU A 259 -12.31 -7.48 17.48
C LEU A 259 -13.25 -6.83 16.46
N CYS A 260 -12.96 -5.59 16.11
CA CYS A 260 -13.71 -4.83 15.12
C CYS A 260 -12.77 -4.28 14.05
N PHE A 261 -12.93 -4.77 12.82
CA PHE A 261 -12.09 -4.40 11.69
C PHE A 261 -12.03 -2.88 11.43
N PHE A 262 -13.18 -2.22 11.53
CA PHE A 262 -13.32 -0.77 11.28
C PHE A 262 -13.01 0.11 12.49
N ALA A 263 -12.80 -0.48 13.68
CA ALA A 263 -12.38 0.29 14.85
C ALA A 263 -10.89 0.70 14.77
N LEU A 264 -10.08 -0.05 14.02
CA LEU A 264 -8.67 0.25 13.82
C LEU A 264 -8.47 1.29 12.71
N SER A 265 -7.67 2.31 13.01
CA SER A 265 -7.18 3.23 11.98
C SER A 265 -6.27 2.50 10.99
N GLU A 266 -6.11 3.05 9.79
CA GLU A 266 -5.22 2.49 8.76
C GLU A 266 -3.77 2.34 9.24
N HIS A 267 -3.30 3.30 10.03
CA HIS A 267 -1.97 3.26 10.64
C HIS A 267 -1.84 2.12 11.65
N GLN A 268 -2.79 1.99 12.59
CA GLN A 268 -2.80 0.90 13.56
C GLN A 268 -2.87 -0.47 12.86
N ARG A 269 -3.65 -0.58 11.78
CA ARG A 269 -3.75 -1.81 10.99
C ARG A 269 -2.42 -2.15 10.32
N ARG A 270 -1.74 -1.18 9.69
CA ARG A 270 -0.41 -1.37 9.10
C ARG A 270 0.62 -1.80 10.15
N ASP A 271 0.59 -1.18 11.34
CA ASP A 271 1.54 -1.50 12.42
C ASP A 271 1.27 -2.91 12.95
N LEU A 272 -0.01 -3.31 13.08
CA LEU A 272 -0.41 -4.68 13.40
C LEU A 272 0.04 -5.68 12.32
N GLN A 273 -0.11 -5.34 11.03
CA GLN A 273 0.39 -6.16 9.93
C GLN A 273 1.90 -6.37 10.02
N HIS A 274 2.66 -5.32 10.36
CA HIS A 274 4.10 -5.41 10.57
C HIS A 274 4.44 -6.43 11.66
N GLU A 275 3.83 -6.28 12.85
CA GLU A 275 4.08 -7.17 14.00
C GLU A 275 3.70 -8.62 13.70
N ILE A 276 2.57 -8.85 13.02
CA ILE A 276 2.15 -10.18 12.61
C ILE A 276 3.14 -10.78 11.60
N LEU A 277 3.55 -10.04 10.57
CA LEU A 277 4.51 -10.54 9.57
C LEU A 277 5.87 -10.83 10.20
N ALA A 278 6.30 -10.06 11.20
CA ALA A 278 7.54 -10.31 11.93
C ALA A 278 7.47 -11.56 12.84
N SER A 279 6.28 -11.92 13.33
CA SER A 279 6.08 -13.04 14.25
C SER A 279 6.47 -14.41 13.65
N ARG A 280 6.98 -15.34 14.47
CA ARG A 280 7.37 -16.69 13.98
C ARG A 280 6.19 -17.56 13.58
N TRP A 281 5.03 -17.36 14.20
CA TRP A 281 3.82 -18.16 13.94
C TRP A 281 3.11 -17.76 12.63
N CYS A 282 3.37 -16.57 12.10
CA CYS A 282 2.85 -16.16 10.80
C CYS A 282 3.60 -16.90 9.68
N THR A 283 2.96 -17.96 9.16
CA THR A 283 3.49 -18.89 8.16
C THR A 283 2.57 -18.95 6.94
N LEU A 284 3.10 -19.42 5.81
CA LEU A 284 2.32 -19.59 4.58
C LEU A 284 1.09 -20.51 4.77
N PRO A 285 1.18 -21.70 5.40
CA PRO A 285 0.02 -22.57 5.55
C PRO A 285 -1.13 -21.91 6.34
N LEU A 286 -0.79 -21.16 7.39
CA LEU A 286 -1.76 -20.41 8.16
C LEU A 286 -2.38 -19.28 7.33
N MET A 287 -1.56 -18.51 6.61
CA MET A 287 -2.04 -17.45 5.71
C MET A 287 -2.97 -18.01 4.62
N ARG A 288 -2.60 -19.15 3.99
CA ARG A 288 -3.40 -19.85 2.98
C ARG A 288 -4.72 -20.39 3.56
N LYS A 289 -4.72 -20.90 4.79
CA LYS A 289 -5.94 -21.28 5.52
C LYS A 289 -6.87 -20.08 5.68
N CYS A 290 -6.35 -18.97 6.22
CA CYS A 290 -7.14 -17.74 6.40
C CYS A 290 -7.66 -17.19 5.08
N GLN A 291 -6.85 -17.25 4.03
CA GLN A 291 -7.20 -16.82 2.67
C GLN A 291 -8.38 -17.61 2.10
N ARG A 292 -8.31 -18.95 2.17
CA ARG A 292 -9.39 -19.84 1.71
C ARG A 292 -10.70 -19.55 2.45
N GLU A 293 -10.63 -19.50 3.78
CA GLU A 293 -11.81 -19.23 4.63
C GLU A 293 -12.40 -17.84 4.38
N TYR A 294 -11.55 -16.84 4.11
CA TYR A 294 -11.98 -15.49 3.75
C TYR A 294 -12.73 -15.45 2.42
N VAL A 295 -12.21 -16.12 1.39
CA VAL A 295 -12.87 -16.19 0.07
C VAL A 295 -14.19 -16.96 0.17
N GLU A 296 -14.22 -18.08 0.88
CA GLU A 296 -15.45 -18.85 1.13
C GLU A 296 -16.50 -17.99 1.84
N HIS A 297 -16.09 -17.24 2.87
CA HIS A 297 -16.97 -16.31 3.57
C HIS A 297 -17.47 -15.21 2.63
N ALA A 298 -16.60 -14.60 1.83
CA ALA A 298 -16.99 -13.56 0.87
C ALA A 298 -18.01 -14.07 -0.16
N ILE A 299 -17.82 -15.29 -0.69
CA ILE A 299 -18.77 -15.95 -1.59
C ILE A 299 -20.11 -16.16 -0.87
N ARG A 300 -20.10 -16.75 0.33
CA ARG A 300 -21.32 -17.01 1.11
C ARG A 300 -22.13 -15.74 1.35
N ARG A 301 -21.47 -14.62 1.64
CA ARG A 301 -22.13 -13.33 1.93
C ARG A 301 -22.59 -12.60 0.68
N LYS A 302 -21.73 -12.51 -0.34
CA LYS A 302 -22.00 -11.70 -1.55
C LYS A 302 -22.79 -12.43 -2.63
N CYS A 303 -22.73 -13.76 -2.68
CA CYS A 303 -23.51 -14.55 -3.63
C CYS A 303 -24.86 -15.02 -3.06
N ARG A 304 -25.24 -14.63 -1.84
CA ARG A 304 -26.49 -15.08 -1.20
C ARG A 304 -27.76 -14.79 -2.02
N ASN A 305 -27.81 -13.63 -2.66
CA ASN A 305 -28.97 -13.18 -3.45
C ASN A 305 -28.75 -13.37 -4.96
N LEU A 306 -27.66 -14.04 -5.37
CA LEU A 306 -27.32 -14.25 -6.77
C LEU A 306 -27.78 -15.63 -7.23
N GLU A 307 -28.48 -15.67 -8.36
CA GLU A 307 -28.75 -16.88 -9.12
C GLU A 307 -27.56 -17.20 -10.01
N LEU A 308 -26.96 -18.36 -9.78
CA LEU A 308 -25.92 -18.93 -10.63
C LEU A 308 -26.46 -20.18 -11.31
N ALA A 309 -25.88 -20.55 -12.46
CA ALA A 309 -26.17 -21.83 -13.10
C ALA A 309 -25.91 -22.99 -12.11
N PRO A 310 -26.62 -24.13 -12.22
CA PRO A 310 -26.42 -25.27 -11.34
C PRO A 310 -24.98 -25.80 -11.32
N GLU A 311 -24.32 -25.80 -12.48
CA GLU A 311 -22.91 -26.21 -12.61
C GLU A 311 -21.93 -25.24 -11.93
N ASP A 312 -22.26 -23.95 -11.98
CA ASP A 312 -21.49 -22.89 -11.34
C ASP A 312 -21.64 -22.95 -9.81
N HIS A 313 -22.81 -23.35 -9.31
CA HIS A 313 -23.03 -23.63 -7.88
C HIS A 313 -22.14 -24.77 -7.39
N TYR A 314 -22.06 -25.88 -8.14
CA TYR A 314 -21.17 -26.98 -7.78
C TYR A 314 -19.70 -26.55 -7.79
N THR A 315 -19.31 -25.73 -8.77
CA THR A 315 -17.95 -25.18 -8.87
C THR A 315 -17.60 -24.30 -7.67
N LEU A 316 -18.52 -23.44 -7.21
CA LEU A 316 -18.34 -22.63 -6.00
C LEU A 316 -18.36 -23.46 -4.72
N ALA A 317 -19.18 -24.51 -4.64
CA ALA A 317 -19.23 -25.41 -3.50
C ALA A 317 -17.92 -26.21 -3.34
N ASN A 318 -17.28 -26.58 -4.44
CA ASN A 318 -16.02 -27.31 -4.44
C ASN A 318 -14.78 -26.41 -4.64
N ILE A 319 -14.90 -25.11 -4.33
CA ILE A 319 -13.83 -24.14 -4.54
C ILE A 319 -12.55 -24.45 -3.73
N ASN A 320 -12.72 -25.15 -2.59
CA ASN A 320 -11.64 -25.56 -1.71
C ASN A 320 -10.62 -26.49 -2.38
N SER A 321 -11.06 -27.34 -3.32
CA SER A 321 -10.15 -28.20 -4.08
C SER A 321 -9.13 -27.40 -4.90
N ARG A 322 -9.55 -26.26 -5.47
CA ARG A 322 -8.68 -25.40 -6.30
C ARG A 322 -7.62 -24.65 -5.49
N PHE A 323 -7.86 -24.39 -4.21
CA PHE A 323 -6.82 -23.82 -3.34
C PHE A 323 -5.66 -24.78 -3.04
N SER A 324 -5.79 -26.07 -3.40
CA SER A 324 -4.74 -27.08 -3.18
C SER A 324 -3.70 -27.11 -4.30
N ASN A 325 -4.02 -26.62 -5.50
CA ASN A 325 -3.08 -26.51 -6.62
C ASN A 325 -3.14 -25.11 -7.24
N LEU A 326 -2.13 -24.29 -6.93
CA LEU A 326 -2.04 -22.89 -7.35
C LEU A 326 -1.00 -22.67 -8.47
N GLU A 327 -0.45 -23.74 -9.05
CA GLU A 327 0.66 -23.61 -10.02
C GLU A 327 0.24 -22.88 -11.29
N SER A 328 -0.95 -23.19 -11.79
CA SER A 328 -1.55 -22.62 -13.01
C SER A 328 -2.31 -21.31 -12.78
N CYS A 329 -2.41 -20.86 -11.53
CA CYS A 329 -3.12 -19.62 -11.20
C CYS A 329 -2.33 -18.39 -11.63
N ASP A 330 -3.03 -17.30 -11.85
CA ASP A 330 -2.44 -16.00 -12.09
C ASP A 330 -1.62 -15.53 -10.88
N LYS A 331 -0.33 -15.28 -11.11
CA LYS A 331 0.63 -14.80 -10.10
C LYS A 331 0.95 -13.31 -10.27
N GLY A 332 0.18 -12.59 -11.09
CA GLY A 332 0.36 -11.17 -11.35
C GLY A 332 1.50 -10.89 -12.32
N TRP A 333 1.60 -11.68 -13.39
CA TRP A 333 2.65 -11.49 -14.41
C TRP A 333 2.58 -10.07 -14.98
N GLY A 334 3.70 -9.33 -14.90
CA GLY A 334 3.75 -7.91 -15.30
C GLY A 334 3.24 -6.91 -14.25
N GLY A 335 3.08 -7.33 -12.99
CA GLY A 335 2.66 -6.45 -11.89
C GLY A 335 1.16 -6.19 -11.81
N CYS A 336 0.36 -6.82 -12.69
CA CYS A 336 -1.08 -6.64 -12.77
C CYS A 336 -1.81 -7.99 -12.70
N ARG A 337 -3.02 -7.99 -12.14
CA ARG A 337 -3.90 -9.16 -12.12
C ARG A 337 -4.66 -9.27 -13.43
N SER A 338 -4.83 -10.51 -13.90
CA SER A 338 -5.69 -10.88 -15.02
C SER A 338 -7.18 -10.69 -14.69
N LYS A 339 -8.08 -11.06 -15.61
CA LYS A 339 -9.53 -10.91 -15.44
C LYS A 339 -10.13 -11.79 -14.32
N GLY A 340 -9.41 -12.80 -13.83
CA GLY A 340 -9.84 -13.79 -12.85
C GLY A 340 -9.42 -15.21 -13.27
N ASP A 341 -9.05 -16.06 -12.30
CA ASP A 341 -8.78 -17.49 -12.52
C ASP A 341 -10.09 -18.27 -12.73
N LEU A 342 -11.17 -17.81 -12.08
CA LEU A 342 -12.53 -18.31 -12.24
C LEU A 342 -13.47 -17.13 -12.49
N ILE A 343 -14.27 -17.19 -13.56
CA ILE A 343 -15.25 -16.15 -13.88
C ILE A 343 -16.59 -16.82 -14.18
N LEU A 344 -17.58 -16.55 -13.34
CA LEU A 344 -18.94 -17.10 -13.44
C LEU A 344 -19.94 -15.99 -13.77
N LYS A 345 -21.02 -16.34 -14.44
CA LYS A 345 -22.15 -15.42 -14.67
C LYS A 345 -23.18 -15.65 -13.58
N ALA A 346 -23.68 -14.56 -13.03
CA ALA A 346 -24.68 -14.57 -11.98
C ALA A 346 -25.76 -13.54 -12.29
N ARG A 347 -26.95 -13.71 -11.75
CA ARG A 347 -28.06 -12.76 -11.90
C ARG A 347 -28.65 -12.48 -10.53
N ASP A 348 -28.85 -11.20 -10.21
CA ASP A 348 -29.45 -10.84 -8.93
C ASP A 348 -30.95 -11.13 -8.93
N ARG A 349 -31.43 -11.83 -7.88
CA ARG A 349 -32.84 -12.23 -7.72
C ARG A 349 -33.78 -11.04 -7.65
N ASP A 350 -33.34 -9.97 -6.98
CA ASP A 350 -34.22 -8.85 -6.66
C ASP A 350 -34.24 -7.83 -7.79
N THR A 351 -33.07 -7.55 -8.39
CA THR A 351 -32.92 -6.49 -9.39
C THR A 351 -32.90 -7.00 -10.83
N ASN A 352 -32.82 -8.32 -11.05
CA ASN A 352 -32.68 -8.96 -12.35
C ASN A 352 -31.46 -8.45 -13.16
N ILE A 353 -30.48 -7.86 -12.49
CA ILE A 353 -29.25 -7.36 -13.11
C ILE A 353 -28.24 -8.51 -13.22
N ASP A 354 -27.62 -8.64 -14.38
CA ASP A 354 -26.53 -9.60 -14.59
C ASP A 354 -25.24 -9.11 -13.91
N TYR A 355 -24.52 -10.04 -13.29
CA TYR A 355 -23.24 -9.87 -12.63
C TYR A 355 -22.23 -10.92 -13.11
N LYS A 356 -20.95 -10.61 -12.93
CA LYS A 356 -19.83 -11.52 -13.10
C LYS A 356 -19.17 -11.72 -11.74
N VAL A 357 -19.05 -12.97 -11.32
CA VAL A 357 -18.32 -13.37 -10.12
C VAL A 357 -16.92 -13.79 -10.55
N ALA A 358 -15.89 -13.12 -10.03
CA ALA A 358 -14.50 -13.39 -10.36
C ALA A 358 -13.72 -13.80 -9.10
N VAL A 359 -12.88 -14.84 -9.21
CA VAL A 359 -12.01 -15.33 -8.13
C VAL A 359 -10.57 -15.40 -8.64
N TRP A 360 -9.63 -14.96 -7.81
CA TRP A 360 -8.18 -15.13 -8.00
C TRP A 360 -7.62 -15.94 -6.83
N PHE A 361 -7.27 -17.19 -7.08
CA PHE A 361 -6.92 -18.14 -6.01
C PHE A 361 -5.57 -17.83 -5.38
N HIS A 362 -4.57 -17.49 -6.20
CA HIS A 362 -3.25 -17.13 -5.69
C HIS A 362 -3.31 -15.90 -4.76
N PHE A 363 -4.07 -14.87 -5.16
CA PHE A 363 -4.21 -13.63 -4.40
C PHE A 363 -5.23 -13.70 -3.27
N GLY A 364 -6.08 -14.73 -3.25
CA GLY A 364 -7.18 -14.79 -2.28
C GLY A 364 -8.20 -13.70 -2.49
N ALA A 365 -8.44 -13.34 -3.74
CA ALA A 365 -9.29 -12.23 -4.10
C ALA A 365 -10.60 -12.70 -4.72
N PHE A 366 -11.68 -11.99 -4.41
CA PHE A 366 -13.04 -12.26 -4.85
C PHE A 366 -13.72 -10.95 -5.19
N GLN A 367 -14.45 -10.91 -6.31
CA GLN A 367 -15.19 -9.72 -6.73
C GLN A 367 -16.50 -10.10 -7.42
N VAL A 368 -17.55 -9.36 -7.11
CA VAL A 368 -18.81 -9.37 -7.87
C VAL A 368 -18.91 -8.05 -8.62
N ARG A 369 -19.02 -8.08 -9.95
CA ARG A 369 -19.03 -6.88 -10.80
C ARG A 369 -20.10 -6.92 -11.88
N LYS A 370 -20.55 -5.76 -12.36
CA LYS A 370 -21.47 -5.67 -13.50
C LYS A 370 -20.75 -6.01 -14.83
N PRO A 371 -21.44 -6.45 -15.89
CA PRO A 371 -20.83 -7.12 -17.05
C PRO A 371 -19.94 -6.21 -17.90
N ASN A 372 -20.11 -4.88 -17.79
CA ASN A 372 -19.47 -3.85 -18.63
C ASN A 372 -18.69 -2.78 -17.84
N LYS A 373 -18.54 -2.93 -16.52
CA LYS A 373 -17.69 -2.01 -15.75
C LYS A 373 -16.23 -2.40 -15.98
N LEU A 374 -15.35 -1.43 -16.24
CA LEU A 374 -13.91 -1.67 -16.28
C LEU A 374 -13.48 -2.45 -15.03
N VAL A 375 -12.51 -3.35 -15.18
CA VAL A 375 -11.89 -4.05 -14.04
C VAL A 375 -11.30 -2.98 -13.15
N THR A 376 -12.00 -2.67 -12.07
CA THR A 376 -11.64 -1.66 -11.09
C THR A 376 -11.44 -2.39 -9.77
N ASP A 377 -10.52 -1.90 -8.95
CA ASP A 377 -10.26 -2.45 -7.61
C ASP A 377 -11.34 -2.09 -6.58
N LEU A 378 -12.48 -1.59 -7.06
CA LEU A 378 -13.65 -1.28 -6.24
C LEU A 378 -14.34 -2.57 -5.79
N ASP A 379 -14.58 -2.66 -4.49
CA ASP A 379 -15.27 -3.78 -3.83
C ASP A 379 -14.63 -5.17 -4.07
N LEU A 380 -13.30 -5.19 -4.14
CA LEU A 380 -12.49 -6.38 -4.28
C LEU A 380 -12.18 -6.97 -2.90
N PHE A 381 -12.84 -8.06 -2.54
CA PHE A 381 -12.60 -8.76 -1.27
C PHE A 381 -11.32 -9.55 -1.37
N ARG A 382 -10.31 -9.21 -0.57
CA ARG A 382 -9.00 -9.86 -0.61
C ARG A 382 -8.41 -10.14 0.76
N LEU A 383 -7.76 -11.29 0.89
CA LEU A 383 -6.84 -11.62 1.98
C LEU A 383 -5.67 -12.48 1.45
N PRO A 384 -4.39 -12.11 1.68
CA PRO A 384 -3.96 -10.92 2.40
C PRO A 384 -4.11 -9.63 1.58
N CYS A 385 -4.37 -8.53 2.26
CA CYS A 385 -4.46 -7.19 1.67
C CYS A 385 -3.72 -6.18 2.54
N CYS A 386 -2.74 -5.49 1.97
CA CYS A 386 -2.12 -4.30 2.57
C CYS A 386 -2.65 -3.05 1.84
N LEU A 387 -2.90 -1.98 2.59
CA LEU A 387 -3.38 -0.72 2.01
C LEU A 387 -2.37 -0.13 1.03
N PRO A 388 -2.77 0.25 -0.20
CA PRO A 388 -1.84 0.81 -1.17
C PRO A 388 -1.15 2.11 -0.72
N GLU A 389 -1.87 2.95 0.02
CA GLU A 389 -1.37 4.24 0.50
C GLU A 389 -0.39 4.07 1.68
N LEU A 390 -0.58 3.01 2.46
CA LEU A 390 0.16 2.72 3.69
C LEU A 390 0.55 1.23 3.76
N PRO A 391 1.41 0.74 2.85
CA PRO A 391 1.76 -0.67 2.79
C PRO A 391 2.58 -1.09 4.02
N ALA A 392 2.39 -2.32 4.47
CA ALA A 392 3.25 -2.93 5.49
C ALA A 392 4.66 -3.20 4.93
N ARG A 393 5.66 -3.22 5.81
CA ARG A 393 7.04 -3.54 5.44
C ARG A 393 7.22 -5.06 5.33
N MET A 394 7.86 -5.52 4.26
CA MET A 394 8.22 -6.92 4.10
C MET A 394 9.19 -7.35 5.23
N PRO A 395 8.90 -8.43 5.99
CA PRO A 395 9.69 -8.82 7.15
C PRO A 395 11.05 -9.39 6.76
N ASN A 396 12.09 -9.11 7.55
CA ASN A 396 13.46 -9.60 7.28
C ASN A 396 13.54 -11.14 7.21
N LYS A 397 12.70 -11.85 7.97
CA LYS A 397 12.67 -13.33 7.97
C LYS A 397 12.34 -13.95 6.60
N LEU A 398 11.67 -13.19 5.71
CA LEU A 398 11.34 -13.61 4.34
C LEU A 398 12.40 -13.20 3.30
N LEU A 399 13.38 -12.38 3.69
CA LEU A 399 14.35 -11.75 2.80
C LEU A 399 15.79 -12.24 3.01
N GLY A 400 15.96 -13.47 3.48
CA GLY A 400 17.27 -14.07 3.68
C GLY A 400 17.18 -15.59 3.65
N PRO A 401 18.31 -16.31 3.76
CA PRO A 401 18.31 -17.77 3.82
C PRO A 401 17.69 -18.32 5.13
N PRO A 402 17.35 -19.63 5.19
CA PRO A 402 17.33 -20.57 4.07
C PRO A 402 16.18 -20.26 3.10
N TRP A 403 16.43 -20.45 1.81
CA TRP A 403 15.44 -20.31 0.74
C TRP A 403 14.74 -21.64 0.50
N THR A 404 13.48 -21.73 0.93
CA THR A 404 12.62 -22.89 0.69
C THR A 404 11.50 -22.49 -0.27
N ASP A 405 10.91 -23.46 -0.97
CA ASP A 405 9.79 -23.20 -1.88
C ASP A 405 8.63 -22.49 -1.18
N THR A 406 8.28 -22.95 0.03
CA THR A 406 7.25 -22.35 0.88
C THR A 406 7.56 -20.88 1.19
N LYS A 407 8.83 -20.53 1.41
CA LYS A 407 9.24 -19.16 1.72
C LYS A 407 9.20 -18.27 0.49
N LEU A 408 9.67 -18.77 -0.66
CA LEU A 408 9.61 -18.04 -1.93
C LEU A 408 8.16 -17.82 -2.38
N GLU A 409 7.29 -18.80 -2.16
CA GLU A 409 5.85 -18.64 -2.40
C GLU A 409 5.23 -17.61 -1.45
N PHE A 410 5.61 -17.62 -0.17
CA PHE A 410 5.10 -16.63 0.77
C PHE A 410 5.58 -15.21 0.44
N LEU A 411 6.84 -15.07 0.03
CA LEU A 411 7.39 -13.83 -0.48
C LEU A 411 6.62 -13.36 -1.72
N GLN A 412 6.36 -14.26 -2.68
CA GLN A 412 5.61 -13.96 -3.90
C GLN A 412 4.18 -13.50 -3.61
N LEU A 413 3.50 -14.15 -2.66
CA LEU A 413 2.13 -13.77 -2.27
C LEU A 413 2.06 -12.32 -1.75
N LEU A 414 3.08 -11.88 -1.00
CA LEU A 414 3.13 -10.57 -0.37
C LEU A 414 3.87 -9.52 -1.21
N SER A 415 4.54 -9.90 -2.30
CA SER A 415 5.50 -9.02 -3.00
C SER A 415 4.85 -7.77 -3.59
N LEU A 416 3.58 -7.85 -3.99
CA LEU A 416 2.81 -6.72 -4.53
C LEU A 416 2.16 -5.85 -3.44
N ASP A 417 2.02 -6.36 -2.23
CA ASP A 417 1.30 -5.70 -1.13
C ASP A 417 2.24 -5.05 -0.13
N ALA A 418 3.27 -5.78 0.32
CA ALA A 418 4.23 -5.33 1.31
C ALA A 418 5.49 -4.80 0.61
N TYR A 419 5.94 -3.61 1.01
CA TYR A 419 7.10 -2.98 0.37
C TYR A 419 8.41 -3.59 0.85
N ILE A 420 9.34 -3.80 -0.08
CA ILE A 420 10.69 -4.31 0.22
C ILE A 420 11.62 -3.14 0.51
N ASP A 421 11.70 -2.17 -0.40
CA ASP A 421 12.56 -0.99 -0.31
C ASP A 421 11.73 0.29 -0.14
N ALA A 422 12.24 1.22 0.67
CA ALA A 422 11.56 2.49 0.95
C ALA A 422 11.85 3.55 -0.13
N ASP A 423 13.01 3.45 -0.74
CA ASP A 423 13.64 4.39 -1.66
C ASP A 423 14.10 3.69 -2.95
N ASP A 424 14.57 4.48 -3.91
CA ASP A 424 15.10 4.07 -5.21
C ASP A 424 16.56 3.55 -5.14
N THR A 425 17.19 3.57 -3.96
CA THR A 425 18.51 2.95 -3.75
C THR A 425 18.44 1.43 -3.78
N PHE A 426 17.24 0.86 -3.61
CA PHE A 426 16.96 -0.58 -3.65
C PHE A 426 17.86 -1.40 -2.71
N THR A 427 18.21 -0.85 -1.54
CA THR A 427 19.26 -1.40 -0.67
C THR A 427 19.01 -2.86 -0.26
N ARG A 428 17.78 -3.24 0.11
CA ARG A 428 17.45 -4.60 0.56
C ARG A 428 17.37 -5.57 -0.61
N SER A 429 16.64 -5.21 -1.68
CA SER A 429 16.54 -6.04 -2.88
C SER A 429 17.89 -6.28 -3.56
N ARG A 430 18.76 -5.24 -3.59
CA ARG A 430 20.16 -5.33 -4.04
C ARG A 430 20.96 -6.34 -3.22
N ARG A 431 20.89 -6.22 -1.89
CA ARG A 431 21.64 -7.11 -0.99
C ARG A 431 21.24 -8.57 -1.17
N ILE A 432 19.95 -8.84 -1.39
CA ILE A 432 19.41 -10.19 -1.56
C ILE A 432 19.97 -10.84 -2.83
N LEU A 433 19.86 -10.18 -3.99
CA LEU A 433 20.39 -10.76 -5.23
C LEU A 433 21.91 -10.94 -5.17
N ARG A 434 22.63 -9.96 -4.61
CA ARG A 434 24.08 -10.08 -4.41
C ARG A 434 24.44 -11.31 -3.57
N GLN A 435 23.70 -11.57 -2.50
CA GLN A 435 23.92 -12.73 -1.64
C GLN A 435 23.60 -14.04 -2.37
N VAL A 436 22.48 -14.12 -3.08
CA VAL A 436 22.08 -15.33 -3.83
C VAL A 436 23.08 -15.66 -4.95
N ILE A 437 23.60 -14.66 -5.65
CA ILE A 437 24.66 -14.85 -6.65
C ILE A 437 25.94 -15.37 -5.97
N ARG A 438 26.32 -14.80 -4.82
CA ARG A 438 27.48 -15.24 -4.04
C ARG A 438 27.34 -16.68 -3.54
N ASP A 439 26.14 -17.07 -3.12
CA ASP A 439 25.82 -18.41 -2.64
C ASP A 439 25.59 -19.42 -3.78
N ARG A 440 25.64 -18.97 -5.05
CA ARG A 440 25.48 -19.77 -6.27
C ARG A 440 24.14 -20.51 -6.37
N ASP A 441 23.09 -19.99 -5.73
CA ASP A 441 21.73 -20.53 -5.82
C ASP A 441 20.96 -19.96 -7.02
N PHE A 442 21.15 -20.61 -8.18
CA PHE A 442 20.55 -20.15 -9.44
C PHE A 442 19.02 -20.26 -9.47
N ALA A 443 18.45 -21.32 -8.87
CA ALA A 443 17.01 -21.54 -8.87
C ALA A 443 16.28 -20.42 -8.13
N THR A 444 16.80 -20.03 -6.95
CA THR A 444 16.28 -18.88 -6.21
C THR A 444 16.47 -17.59 -6.99
N PHE A 445 17.65 -17.37 -7.58
CA PHE A 445 17.94 -16.18 -8.37
C PHE A 445 16.94 -15.98 -9.52
N GLN A 446 16.71 -17.04 -10.31
CA GLN A 446 15.78 -17.01 -11.43
C GLN A 446 14.36 -16.65 -10.98
N ARG A 447 13.90 -17.16 -9.83
CA ARG A 447 12.57 -16.82 -9.29
C ARG A 447 12.48 -15.39 -8.81
N LEU A 448 13.50 -14.88 -8.11
CA LEU A 448 13.52 -13.51 -7.60
C LEU A 448 13.57 -12.48 -8.73
N VAL A 449 14.43 -12.66 -9.73
CA VAL A 449 14.59 -11.72 -10.87
C VAL A 449 13.30 -11.59 -11.70
N ASN A 450 12.46 -12.63 -11.72
CA ASN A 450 11.18 -12.64 -12.43
C ASN A 450 10.00 -12.15 -11.59
N MET A 451 10.20 -11.93 -10.29
CA MET A 451 9.17 -11.45 -9.39
C MET A 451 9.00 -9.93 -9.54
N HIS A 452 7.76 -9.45 -9.39
CA HIS A 452 7.47 -8.02 -9.22
C HIS A 452 7.34 -7.71 -7.74
N ILE A 453 7.95 -6.61 -7.32
CA ILE A 453 8.02 -6.18 -5.93
C ILE A 453 7.47 -4.77 -5.79
N ARG A 454 6.92 -4.49 -4.63
CA ARG A 454 6.51 -3.15 -4.24
C ARG A 454 7.68 -2.41 -3.59
N CYS A 455 7.85 -1.16 -3.99
CA CYS A 455 8.70 -0.19 -3.31
C CYS A 455 7.82 0.95 -2.80
N GLN A 456 8.18 1.55 -1.67
CA GLN A 456 7.36 2.60 -1.06
C GLN A 456 7.39 3.91 -1.87
N CYS A 457 8.49 4.17 -2.57
CA CYS A 457 8.69 5.35 -3.42
C CYS A 457 7.90 5.30 -4.75
N TYR A 458 7.49 4.11 -5.22
CA TYR A 458 6.73 3.94 -6.46
C TYR A 458 5.26 3.63 -6.20
N LYS A 459 4.39 4.14 -7.08
CA LYS A 459 2.94 3.84 -7.04
C LYS A 459 2.58 2.50 -7.67
N TYR A 460 3.50 1.88 -8.41
CA TYR A 460 3.30 0.63 -9.12
C TYR A 460 4.40 -0.38 -8.74
N PRO A 461 4.11 -1.69 -8.80
CA PRO A 461 5.12 -2.72 -8.62
C PRO A 461 6.17 -2.66 -9.72
N VAL A 462 7.43 -2.83 -9.36
CA VAL A 462 8.56 -2.90 -10.28
C VAL A 462 9.07 -4.34 -10.36
N ARG A 463 9.57 -4.76 -11.52
CA ARG A 463 10.28 -6.05 -11.60
C ARG A 463 11.51 -5.98 -10.69
N TRP A 464 11.84 -7.05 -9.98
CA TRP A 464 12.90 -7.05 -8.98
C TRP A 464 14.18 -6.37 -9.51
N PRO A 465 14.66 -5.28 -8.88
CA PRO A 465 15.65 -4.39 -9.48
C PRO A 465 17.00 -5.10 -9.64
N VAL A 466 17.53 -5.06 -10.86
CA VAL A 466 18.85 -5.62 -11.20
C VAL A 466 19.80 -4.47 -11.50
N LEU A 467 20.59 -4.10 -10.50
CA LEU A 467 21.59 -3.03 -10.56
C LEU A 467 22.94 -3.49 -11.16
N PRO A 468 23.79 -2.57 -11.65
CA PRO A 468 25.12 -2.87 -12.20
C PRO A 468 26.01 -3.73 -11.31
N ASN A 469 25.91 -3.55 -9.99
CA ASN A 469 26.65 -4.35 -9.00
C ASN A 469 26.38 -5.86 -9.15
N HIS A 470 25.15 -6.27 -9.47
CA HIS A 470 24.83 -7.69 -9.63
C HIS A 470 25.55 -8.31 -10.82
N PHE A 471 25.67 -7.59 -11.93
CA PHE A 471 26.42 -8.05 -13.10
C PHE A 471 27.91 -8.22 -12.78
N GLN A 472 28.50 -7.27 -12.04
CA GLN A 472 29.89 -7.36 -11.59
C GLN A 472 30.10 -8.54 -10.64
N VAL A 473 29.18 -8.74 -9.69
CA VAL A 473 29.22 -9.86 -8.75
C VAL A 473 29.06 -11.20 -9.48
N ALA A 474 28.14 -11.29 -10.45
CA ALA A 474 27.98 -12.48 -11.27
C ALA A 474 29.25 -12.78 -12.07
N LEU A 475 29.90 -11.77 -12.67
CA LEU A 475 31.19 -11.94 -13.35
C LEU A 475 32.31 -12.41 -12.40
N LYS A 476 32.35 -11.86 -11.18
CA LYS A 476 33.37 -12.19 -10.17
C LYS A 476 33.28 -13.64 -9.71
N TYR A 477 32.08 -14.17 -9.52
CA TYR A 477 31.85 -15.54 -9.03
C TYR A 477 31.49 -16.53 -10.15
N ALA A 478 31.60 -16.12 -11.42
CA ALA A 478 31.37 -17.04 -12.53
C ALA A 478 32.52 -18.04 -12.65
N ASP A 479 32.20 -19.30 -12.35
CA ASP A 479 33.15 -20.42 -12.29
C ASP A 479 33.58 -20.90 -13.70
N GLU A 480 32.71 -20.80 -14.71
CA GLU A 480 32.89 -21.39 -16.05
C GLU A 480 32.51 -20.45 -17.21
N TYR A 481 32.84 -20.85 -18.44
CA TYR A 481 32.27 -20.30 -19.67
C TYR A 481 30.85 -20.89 -19.83
N ASP A 482 29.82 -20.05 -19.95
CA ASP A 482 28.37 -20.41 -19.85
C ASP A 482 27.75 -20.40 -18.44
N ASP A 483 28.18 -19.47 -17.57
CA ASP A 483 27.54 -19.28 -16.27
C ASP A 483 26.03 -18.95 -16.41
N PRO A 484 25.13 -19.70 -15.73
CA PRO A 484 23.69 -19.55 -15.89
C PRO A 484 23.15 -18.21 -15.37
N PHE A 485 23.81 -17.59 -14.38
CA PHE A 485 23.44 -16.25 -13.91
C PHE A 485 23.78 -15.20 -14.97
N ILE A 486 24.98 -15.26 -15.56
CA ILE A 486 25.38 -14.36 -16.64
C ILE A 486 24.44 -14.52 -17.83
N LYS A 487 24.13 -15.75 -18.23
CA LYS A 487 23.22 -16.04 -19.34
C LYS A 487 21.85 -15.40 -19.13
N LEU A 488 21.23 -15.62 -17.97
CA LEU A 488 19.92 -15.03 -17.65
C LEU A 488 19.97 -13.50 -17.62
N LEU A 489 21.01 -12.93 -16.99
CA LEU A 489 21.19 -11.48 -16.90
C LEU A 489 21.35 -10.83 -18.28
N VAL A 490 22.15 -11.43 -19.16
CA VAL A 490 22.35 -10.90 -20.51
C VAL A 490 21.12 -11.11 -21.39
N GLU A 491 20.41 -12.22 -21.27
CA GLU A 491 19.23 -12.50 -22.11
C GLU A 491 17.99 -11.70 -21.70
N GLN A 492 17.77 -11.52 -20.39
CA GLN A 492 16.52 -10.96 -19.89
C GLN A 492 16.65 -9.55 -19.31
N ARG A 493 17.88 -9.10 -19.00
CA ARG A 493 18.16 -7.87 -18.26
C ARG A 493 19.25 -6.99 -18.90
N TRP A 494 19.52 -7.16 -20.20
CA TRP A 494 20.53 -6.37 -20.92
C TRP A 494 20.32 -4.86 -20.84
N GLU A 495 19.06 -4.44 -20.93
CA GLU A 495 18.65 -3.03 -20.89
C GLU A 495 18.80 -2.39 -19.50
N ASP A 496 18.90 -3.20 -18.43
CA ASP A 496 19.09 -2.70 -17.07
C ASP A 496 20.54 -2.19 -16.83
N ILE A 497 21.45 -2.37 -17.80
CA ILE A 497 22.84 -1.88 -17.74
C ILE A 497 22.91 -0.45 -18.32
N PRO A 498 23.31 0.56 -17.52
CA PRO A 498 23.51 1.93 -17.97
C PRO A 498 24.43 2.03 -19.20
N ALA A 499 24.08 2.91 -20.14
CA ALA A 499 24.79 3.05 -21.43
C ALA A 499 26.26 3.49 -21.28
N ASN A 500 26.60 4.17 -20.18
CA ASN A 500 27.96 4.61 -19.84
C ASN A 500 28.88 3.46 -19.40
N LEU A 501 28.36 2.26 -19.13
CA LEU A 501 29.13 1.10 -18.68
C LEU A 501 29.42 0.10 -19.82
N LEU A 502 29.94 0.60 -20.95
CA LEU A 502 30.27 -0.23 -22.13
C LEU A 502 31.26 -1.36 -21.79
N HIS A 503 32.27 -1.09 -20.97
CA HIS A 503 33.26 -2.09 -20.56
C HIS A 503 32.62 -3.28 -19.82
N LEU A 504 31.57 -3.05 -19.04
CA LEU A 504 30.85 -4.13 -18.35
C LEU A 504 30.10 -5.02 -19.36
N LYS A 505 29.49 -4.40 -20.39
CA LYS A 505 28.84 -5.11 -21.49
C LYS A 505 29.85 -5.96 -22.26
N ASP A 506 31.03 -5.42 -22.55
CA ASP A 506 32.10 -6.14 -23.24
C ASP A 506 32.61 -7.34 -22.45
N GLN A 507 32.76 -7.21 -21.12
CA GLN A 507 33.15 -8.31 -20.23
C GLN A 507 32.10 -9.42 -20.17
N LEU A 508 30.82 -9.06 -20.06
CA LEU A 508 29.71 -10.02 -20.07
C LEU A 508 29.64 -10.77 -21.41
N MET A 509 29.77 -10.03 -22.52
CA MET A 509 29.78 -10.63 -23.85
C MET A 509 31.02 -11.49 -24.08
N SER A 510 32.20 -11.11 -23.59
CA SER A 510 33.41 -11.93 -23.71
C SER A 510 33.30 -13.25 -22.96
N LYS A 511 32.70 -13.23 -21.76
CA LYS A 511 32.41 -14.45 -20.98
C LYS A 511 31.32 -15.32 -21.63
N ARG A 512 30.38 -14.73 -22.38
CA ARG A 512 29.33 -15.43 -23.13
C ARG A 512 29.77 -15.91 -24.52
N ALA A 513 30.65 -15.17 -25.20
CA ALA A 513 30.99 -15.31 -26.63
C ALA A 513 32.01 -16.43 -26.93
N VAL A 514 32.47 -17.19 -25.93
CA VAL A 514 33.22 -18.44 -26.20
C VAL A 514 32.29 -19.53 -26.80
N ILE A 515 30.97 -19.30 -26.84
CA ILE A 515 29.98 -20.26 -27.38
C ILE A 515 29.64 -20.02 -28.87
N HIS A 516 30.16 -18.99 -29.53
CA HIS A 516 29.93 -18.77 -30.98
C HIS A 516 31.14 -19.02 -31.88
N ASN A 517 32.27 -19.51 -31.35
CA ASN A 517 33.44 -19.83 -32.18
C ASN A 517 33.39 -21.20 -32.87
N LEU A 518 32.19 -21.77 -33.07
CA LEU A 518 31.99 -22.85 -34.04
C LEU A 518 30.84 -22.63 -35.03
N ASP A 519 30.09 -21.52 -34.98
CA ASP A 519 29.24 -21.19 -36.13
C ASP A 519 28.89 -19.70 -36.27
N SER A 520 29.28 -19.21 -37.45
CA SER A 520 28.76 -18.05 -38.20
C SER A 520 28.75 -16.65 -37.55
N ARG A 521 29.79 -15.87 -37.86
CA ARG A 521 29.78 -14.38 -37.82
C ARG A 521 28.82 -13.84 -38.89
N PRO A 522 28.03 -12.76 -38.65
CA PRO A 522 27.56 -11.89 -39.72
C PRO A 522 28.55 -10.73 -39.92
N PRO A 523 28.84 -10.29 -41.16
CA PRO A 523 29.68 -9.14 -41.41
C PRO A 523 28.86 -7.83 -41.39
N CYS A 524 29.43 -6.79 -40.79
CA CYS A 524 29.03 -5.40 -41.03
C CYS A 524 29.73 -4.88 -42.29
N SER A 525 29.00 -4.32 -43.26
CA SER A 525 29.48 -3.18 -44.06
C SER A 525 28.38 -2.53 -44.92
N ARG A 526 28.46 -1.20 -44.97
CA ARG A 526 27.70 -0.22 -45.76
C ARG A 526 27.77 -0.39 -47.29
N CYS A 527 26.73 0.19 -47.92
CA CYS A 527 26.66 0.86 -49.23
C CYS A 527 27.13 0.10 -50.50
N SER A 528 26.17 -0.22 -51.39
CA SER A 528 26.24 -0.08 -52.85
C SER A 528 24.86 -0.38 -53.46
N SER A 529 24.37 0.50 -54.34
CA SER A 529 23.23 0.26 -55.26
C SER A 529 23.79 -0.07 -56.67
N PRO A 530 22.98 -0.36 -57.72
CA PRO A 530 21.82 -1.26 -57.95
C PRO A 530 22.20 -2.32 -59.06
N PRO A 531 21.32 -3.03 -59.86
CA PRO A 531 20.26 -2.50 -60.74
C PRO A 531 18.97 -3.38 -60.90
N SER A 532 18.04 -2.83 -61.67
CA SER A 532 16.67 -3.24 -62.05
C SER A 532 16.49 -4.53 -62.86
N SER A 533 15.32 -5.19 -62.72
CA SER A 533 14.54 -5.84 -63.81
C SER A 533 13.24 -6.47 -63.25
N THR A 534 12.07 -5.85 -63.46
CA THR A 534 10.97 -6.23 -64.39
C THR A 534 10.13 -7.50 -64.07
N VAL A 535 8.84 -7.22 -63.78
CA VAL A 535 7.59 -7.83 -64.31
C VAL A 535 7.21 -9.26 -63.92
N ALA A 536 6.07 -9.38 -63.21
CA ALA A 536 4.93 -10.20 -63.65
C ALA A 536 3.65 -9.79 -62.88
N ALA A 537 2.61 -9.48 -63.65
CA ALA A 537 1.26 -9.12 -63.21
C ALA A 537 0.40 -10.37 -62.97
N GLY A 538 -0.65 -10.21 -62.15
CA GLY A 538 -1.71 -11.20 -61.95
C GLY A 538 -2.89 -10.59 -61.18
N GLU A 539 -3.80 -9.98 -61.96
CA GLU A 539 -5.21 -9.62 -61.68
C GLU A 539 -5.98 -10.67 -60.84
N ALA A 540 -7.10 -10.42 -60.15
CA ALA A 540 -7.97 -9.26 -59.89
C ALA A 540 -8.97 -9.66 -58.79
N ARG A 541 -9.45 -8.70 -57.99
CA ARG A 541 -10.88 -8.28 -57.95
C ARG A 541 -11.14 -7.30 -56.79
N ASN A 542 -11.56 -6.11 -57.19
CA ASN A 542 -12.29 -5.12 -56.41
C ASN A 542 -13.58 -5.73 -55.85
N ASP A 543 -13.97 -5.30 -54.64
CA ASP A 543 -15.19 -4.50 -54.48
C ASP A 543 -15.04 -3.49 -53.33
N HIS A 544 -15.67 -2.34 -53.59
CA HIS A 544 -15.57 -0.98 -53.06
C HIS A 544 -16.27 -0.79 -51.68
N ILE A 545 -15.71 0.02 -50.75
CA ILE A 545 -16.10 1.43 -50.37
C ILE A 545 -17.33 1.49 -49.41
N GLU A 546 -17.45 2.24 -48.29
CA GLU A 546 -16.90 3.50 -47.70
C GLU A 546 -16.51 3.28 -46.21
N GLU A 547 -15.49 3.86 -45.57
CA GLU A 547 -15.09 5.28 -45.32
C GLU A 547 -15.82 6.02 -44.17
N GLY A 548 -15.04 6.77 -43.39
CA GLY A 548 -15.42 7.61 -42.23
C GLY A 548 -14.58 7.28 -41.00
N ASP A 549 -13.26 7.51 -41.01
CA ASP A 549 -12.54 8.78 -40.73
C ASP A 549 -12.67 9.28 -39.28
N ASP A 550 -11.51 9.39 -38.62
CA ASP A 550 -11.11 10.46 -37.71
C ASP A 550 -9.74 10.13 -37.12
N THR A 551 -8.71 10.56 -37.85
CA THR A 551 -7.35 10.74 -37.36
C THR A 551 -7.28 11.88 -36.36
N VAL A 552 -6.70 11.66 -35.16
CA VAL A 552 -6.00 12.73 -34.43
C VAL A 552 -4.73 12.19 -33.78
N ASP A 553 -3.64 12.79 -34.27
CA ASP A 553 -2.32 13.05 -33.70
C ASP A 553 -2.17 12.93 -32.17
N ASP A 554 -1.07 12.31 -31.71
CA ASP A 554 -0.40 12.69 -30.46
C ASP A 554 1.09 12.28 -30.55
N ARG A 555 1.89 13.17 -31.15
CA ARG A 555 3.32 13.28 -30.92
C ARG A 555 3.56 14.14 -29.68
N PHE A 556 4.32 13.66 -28.69
CA PHE A 556 5.23 14.46 -27.83
C PHE A 556 6.14 13.43 -27.12
N ALA A 557 7.36 13.16 -27.61
CA ALA A 557 8.59 13.96 -27.53
C ALA A 557 9.15 14.07 -26.10
N ASP A 558 10.39 13.58 -25.99
CA ASP A 558 11.28 13.53 -24.85
C ASP A 558 11.45 14.86 -24.11
N CYS A 559 11.58 14.79 -22.79
CA CYS A 559 12.41 15.72 -22.02
C CYS A 559 13.13 14.94 -20.92
N ALA A 560 14.40 14.64 -21.18
CA ALA A 560 15.38 14.30 -20.17
C ALA A 560 15.80 15.60 -19.47
N ASP A 561 15.54 15.71 -18.17
CA ASP A 561 16.17 16.73 -17.34
C ASP A 561 17.38 16.12 -16.62
N SER A 562 18.53 16.68 -16.99
CA SER A 562 19.86 16.38 -16.46
C SER A 562 20.05 17.23 -15.21
N ILE A 563 20.41 16.63 -14.08
CA ILE A 563 20.97 17.35 -12.93
C ILE A 563 22.15 16.55 -12.36
N ASP A 564 23.34 17.06 -12.67
CA ASP A 564 24.59 17.11 -11.91
C ASP A 564 24.90 16.01 -10.88
N ASP A 565 25.66 15.01 -11.33
CA ASP A 565 26.56 14.21 -10.50
C ASP A 565 27.91 14.92 -10.35
N ALA A 566 28.17 15.48 -9.17
CA ALA A 566 29.52 15.85 -8.77
C ALA A 566 29.74 15.59 -7.27
N HIS A 567 30.78 14.79 -7.00
CA HIS A 567 31.39 14.43 -5.72
C HIS A 567 30.72 13.34 -4.88
N GLU A 568 31.29 12.13 -4.93
CA GLU A 568 32.04 11.59 -3.79
C GLU A 568 32.90 10.40 -4.25
N ALA A 569 34.22 10.63 -4.25
CA ALA A 569 35.23 9.58 -4.30
C ALA A 569 35.90 9.56 -2.93
N GLY A 570 35.87 8.39 -2.28
CA GLY A 570 36.73 8.06 -1.15
C GLY A 570 35.98 7.94 0.18
N THR A 571 35.68 6.70 0.58
CA THR A 571 35.88 6.17 1.97
C THR A 571 35.42 4.70 2.10
N ASP A 572 35.78 3.82 1.15
CA ASP A 572 35.52 2.36 1.25
C ASP A 572 36.57 1.61 2.13
N GLY A 573 37.01 2.21 3.24
CA GLY A 573 38.14 1.67 4.02
C GLY A 573 37.94 1.54 5.53
N VAL A 574 36.81 1.97 6.11
CA VAL A 574 36.71 2.10 7.58
C VAL A 574 35.47 1.42 8.19
N GLU A 575 34.50 0.97 7.39
CA GLU A 575 33.31 0.26 7.95
C GLU A 575 33.58 -1.21 8.29
N ASP A 576 34.59 -1.85 7.69
CA ASP A 576 34.95 -3.26 7.97
C ASP A 576 35.58 -3.50 9.36
N ALA A 577 35.87 -2.44 10.15
CA ALA A 577 36.51 -2.56 11.46
C ALA A 577 35.57 -2.38 12.66
N LEU A 578 34.34 -1.87 12.46
CA LEU A 578 33.40 -1.60 13.56
C LEU A 578 32.35 -2.71 13.77
N ASP A 579 32.17 -3.61 12.79
CA ASP A 579 31.23 -4.73 12.90
C ASP A 579 31.83 -6.00 13.54
N LEU A 580 33.14 -6.07 13.77
CA LEU A 580 33.77 -7.19 14.49
C LEU A 580 33.67 -7.09 16.03
N LEU A 581 33.07 -6.01 16.57
CA LEU A 581 32.90 -5.81 18.02
C LEU A 581 31.45 -5.85 18.51
N SER A 582 30.46 -5.99 17.62
CA SER A 582 29.04 -6.11 18.01
C SER A 582 28.55 -7.56 18.20
N ASP A 583 29.30 -8.56 17.72
CA ASP A 583 28.92 -9.98 17.73
C ASP A 583 29.21 -10.75 19.05
N VAL A 584 29.65 -10.09 20.13
CA VAL A 584 29.97 -10.76 21.41
C VAL A 584 28.92 -10.54 22.52
N ARG A 585 27.79 -9.87 22.25
CA ARG A 585 26.73 -9.66 23.27
C ARG A 585 25.35 -10.17 22.85
N THR A 586 25.25 -11.45 22.52
CA THR A 586 23.98 -12.19 22.60
C THR A 586 24.23 -13.67 22.96
N PHE A 587 24.78 -13.91 24.14
CA PHE A 587 24.63 -15.18 24.85
C PHE A 587 24.48 -14.88 26.34
N SER A 588 23.23 -14.76 26.79
CA SER A 588 22.69 -15.06 28.13
C SER A 588 21.19 -14.81 28.12
#